data_AF-A0A0F9C5K8-F1
#
_entry.id   AF-A0A0F9C5K8-F1
#
_cell.length_a   1.000
_cell.length_b   1.000
_cell.length_c   1.000
_cell.angle_alpha   90.00
_cell.angle_beta   90.00
_cell.angle_gamma   90.00
#
_symmetry.space_group_name_H-M   'P 1'
#
loop_
_entity.id
_entity.type
_entity.pdbx_description
1 polymer ?
#
loop_
_entity_poly.entity_id
_entity_poly.type
_entity_poly.pdbx_seq_one_letter_code
_entity_poly.pdbx_strand_id
1 'polypeptide(L)'
;RVMTARTRIRRQLVPSNHPNLAPLPPTGTPLIWGTGGDMEKGTKDFHEMYYDPEPYGLASYENIYDENATGDCGWFIDDMWYYPGSVKKTFYVTNKWGEKEEKTEELPYVDIEGNSHRVLAEESLDVKRAKRRKGSRAAYNKFITQQPKTPGEAFLRVQGTMFDTIRASARLGHIMTNKRKFIDSIYKADLTVDPVAQRIKFEYNTTGIPLHEFPIKDNNKLGVIEIYEMPQKGHDEEIPFGRYIAGIDPYDDDGSTTDSVGSILVLDLLTDRIVCHYKGRPAADKFFEIVRKILKFYNAVGNYERNKKGIYGYFYNKGHLHLLCDEPDILKDKGISKANTIGNNSKGTYASTPVILYGLQRAVSWMETPAYGEEIEDEEGNILPSEIINLDKIRSIPLLKETIAWNPDDNFDDISALIMLMIYREDRLQFKNHIRSKQMAQIANDPFFD
;
A
#
# COMPACT_ATOMS: atom_id res chain seq x y z
N ARG A 1 57.92 -25.93 16.61
CA ARG A 1 58.00 -24.88 17.66
C ARG A 1 57.29 -23.66 17.10
N VAL A 2 55.95 -23.58 17.16
CA VAL A 2 55.11 -23.16 18.30
C VAL A 2 55.47 -21.73 18.73
N MET A 3 54.60 -20.77 18.41
CA MET A 3 53.94 -19.94 19.44
C MET A 3 52.74 -19.19 18.84
N THR A 4 51.58 -19.78 19.07
CA THR A 4 50.26 -19.17 19.11
C THR A 4 50.15 -18.20 20.29
N ALA A 5 49.73 -16.96 20.05
CA ALA A 5 49.21 -16.07 21.08
C ALA A 5 47.84 -15.52 20.62
N ARG A 6 46.79 -16.32 20.82
CA ARG A 6 45.39 -15.85 20.81
C ARG A 6 45.10 -15.27 22.19
N THR A 7 45.14 -13.96 22.33
CA THR A 7 44.68 -13.27 23.54
C THR A 7 43.15 -13.25 23.53
N ARG A 8 42.54 -14.30 24.11
CA ARG A 8 41.11 -14.32 24.47
C ARG A 8 40.91 -13.37 25.65
N ILE A 9 40.41 -12.16 25.39
CA ILE A 9 39.82 -11.33 26.45
C ILE A 9 38.38 -11.83 26.64
N ARG A 10 38.21 -12.81 27.54
CA ARG A 10 36.90 -13.09 28.14
C ARG A 10 36.65 -12.02 29.20
N ARG A 11 35.89 -10.97 28.88
CA ARG A 11 35.20 -10.18 29.92
C ARG A 11 34.01 -11.00 30.37
N GLN A 12 34.14 -11.68 31.51
CA GLN A 12 33.00 -12.10 32.30
C GLN A 12 32.33 -10.84 32.81
N LEU A 13 31.20 -10.47 32.21
CA LEU A 13 30.28 -9.49 32.79
C LEU A 13 29.53 -10.22 33.90
N VAL A 14 29.97 -10.02 35.14
CA VAL A 14 29.14 -10.27 36.31
C VAL A 14 28.14 -9.11 36.39
N PRO A 15 26.82 -9.34 36.43
CA PRO A 15 25.87 -8.26 36.61
C PRO A 15 26.01 -7.76 38.05
N SER A 16 26.50 -6.53 38.22
CA SER A 16 26.42 -5.82 39.50
C SER A 16 24.97 -5.39 39.70
N ASN A 17 24.27 -6.07 40.61
CA ASN A 17 22.97 -5.63 41.12
C ASN A 17 23.16 -4.34 41.95
N HIS A 18 23.18 -3.19 41.29
CA HIS A 18 22.94 -1.90 41.92
C HIS A 18 21.60 -1.35 41.39
N PRO A 19 20.63 -1.00 42.26
CA PRO A 19 19.26 -0.80 41.80
C PRO A 19 18.95 0.57 41.15
N ASN A 20 19.92 1.44 40.88
CA ASN A 20 19.63 2.84 40.50
C ASN A 20 20.56 3.45 39.41
N LEU A 21 21.15 2.65 38.52
CA LEU A 21 21.89 3.17 37.38
C LEU A 21 21.27 2.66 36.08
N ALA A 22 20.53 3.53 35.40
CA ALA A 22 20.14 3.31 34.01
C ALA A 22 21.42 2.99 33.20
N PRO A 23 21.39 1.99 32.30
CA PRO A 23 22.55 1.67 31.47
C PRO A 23 22.93 2.92 30.67
N LEU A 24 24.14 3.44 30.91
CA LEU A 24 24.69 4.52 30.09
C LEU A 24 24.75 4.04 28.64
N PRO A 25 24.18 4.79 27.68
CA PRO A 25 24.24 4.41 26.27
C PRO A 25 25.71 4.33 25.81
N PRO A 26 26.04 3.40 24.89
CA PRO A 26 27.39 3.24 24.37
C PRO A 26 27.93 4.58 23.87
N THR A 27 29.14 4.95 24.31
CA THR A 27 29.77 6.27 24.16
C THR A 27 30.32 6.55 22.76
N GLY A 28 29.49 6.30 21.75
CA GLY A 28 29.66 6.81 20.39
C GLY A 28 28.28 7.21 19.89
N THR A 29 27.89 8.48 20.09
CA THR A 29 26.58 8.99 19.66
C THR A 29 26.60 9.20 18.14
N PRO A 30 25.90 8.37 17.34
CA PRO A 30 25.69 8.69 15.93
C PRO A 30 24.79 9.93 15.84
N LEU A 31 25.30 11.00 15.23
CA LEU A 31 24.50 12.17 14.84
C LEU A 31 24.13 12.01 13.37
N ILE A 32 22.86 11.71 13.12
CA ILE A 32 22.32 11.49 11.76
C ILE A 32 21.53 12.75 11.39
N TRP A 33 22.07 13.54 10.45
CA TRP A 33 21.45 14.78 9.98
C TRP A 33 21.30 14.77 8.46
N GLY A 34 20.18 15.32 7.99
CA GLY A 34 19.93 15.61 6.58
C GLY A 34 18.86 14.73 5.95
N THR A 35 17.82 15.37 5.40
CA THR A 35 16.88 14.78 4.43
C THR A 35 17.20 15.22 2.98
N GLY A 36 18.17 16.14 2.81
CA GLY A 36 18.30 16.98 1.61
C GLY A 36 18.96 16.38 0.36
N GLY A 37 19.16 15.07 0.29
CA GLY A 37 19.86 14.45 -0.86
C GLY A 37 18.93 13.64 -1.74
N ASP A 38 18.35 12.60 -1.16
CA ASP A 38 17.54 11.58 -1.84
C ASP A 38 16.30 11.31 -0.99
N MET A 39 15.22 12.02 -1.33
CA MET A 39 13.92 11.91 -0.66
C MET A 39 13.15 10.64 -1.06
N GLU A 40 13.71 9.82 -1.95
CA GLU A 40 13.08 8.60 -2.47
C GLU A 40 13.54 7.39 -1.66
N LYS A 41 14.86 7.21 -1.48
CA LYS A 41 15.43 6.02 -0.80
C LYS A 41 16.01 6.29 0.59
N GLY A 42 16.86 7.30 0.73
CA GLY A 42 17.58 7.56 1.98
C GLY A 42 16.68 7.99 3.16
N THR A 43 15.57 8.65 2.84
CA THR A 43 14.60 9.13 3.85
C THR A 43 13.78 8.01 4.49
N LYS A 44 13.68 6.83 3.86
CA LYS A 44 12.91 5.68 4.40
C LYS A 44 13.61 5.05 5.60
N ASP A 45 14.89 4.75 5.47
CA ASP A 45 15.69 4.20 6.56
C ASP A 45 15.78 5.20 7.71
N PHE A 46 15.97 6.49 7.39
CA PHE A 46 15.99 7.53 8.41
C PHE A 46 14.64 7.72 9.12
N HIS A 47 13.52 7.59 8.40
CA HIS A 47 12.18 7.61 9.00
C HIS A 47 11.98 6.42 9.95
N GLU A 48 12.37 5.21 9.56
CA GLU A 48 12.29 4.02 10.43
C GLU A 48 13.17 4.20 11.68
N MET A 49 14.42 4.65 11.51
CA MET A 49 15.32 4.94 12.62
C MET A 49 14.82 6.07 13.53
N TYR A 50 14.08 7.04 13.00
CA TYR A 50 13.52 8.14 13.76
C TYR A 50 12.29 7.72 14.58
N TYR A 51 11.37 6.93 14.01
CA TYR A 51 10.14 6.50 14.70
C TYR A 51 10.30 5.21 15.51
N ASP A 52 11.41 4.48 15.33
CA ASP A 52 11.77 3.31 16.13
C ASP A 52 13.28 3.29 16.39
N PRO A 53 13.81 4.17 17.28
CA PRO A 53 15.25 4.36 17.46
C PRO A 53 15.96 3.24 18.24
N GLU A 54 15.26 2.52 19.13
CA GLU A 54 15.84 1.54 20.06
C GLU A 54 16.54 0.35 19.34
N PRO A 55 15.95 -0.27 18.30
CA PRO A 55 16.60 -1.34 17.54
C PRO A 55 17.91 -0.93 16.87
N TYR A 56 18.09 0.37 16.61
CA TYR A 56 19.28 0.95 15.98
C TYR A 56 20.30 1.47 16.99
N GLY A 57 20.05 1.31 18.29
CA GLY A 57 20.90 1.83 19.36
C GLY A 57 20.90 3.36 19.46
N LEU A 58 19.85 4.02 18.97
CA LEU A 58 19.65 5.46 19.04
C LEU A 58 18.87 5.84 20.31
N ALA A 59 19.01 7.09 20.74
CA ALA A 59 18.26 7.61 21.89
C ALA A 59 16.77 7.77 21.53
N SER A 60 15.90 7.21 22.37
CA SER A 60 14.44 7.33 22.26
C SER A 60 13.91 8.42 23.20
N TYR A 61 12.94 9.19 22.71
CA TYR A 61 12.26 10.26 23.44
C TYR A 61 10.77 10.14 23.20
N GLU A 62 9.94 10.58 24.15
CA GLU A 62 8.48 10.59 23.95
C GLU A 62 8.11 11.47 22.74
N ASN A 63 7.28 10.95 21.82
CA ASN A 63 6.85 11.72 20.66
C ASN A 63 5.83 12.80 21.07
N ILE A 64 6.33 14.03 21.22
CA ILE A 64 5.53 15.24 21.51
C ILE A 64 5.23 16.06 20.25
N TYR A 65 5.70 15.63 19.07
CA TYR A 65 5.72 16.46 17.87
C TYR A 65 4.58 16.17 16.90
N ASP A 66 4.15 14.91 16.78
CA ASP A 66 3.10 14.51 15.85
C ASP A 66 1.72 14.42 16.54
N GLU A 67 0.69 14.98 15.90
CA GLU A 67 -0.68 14.96 16.44
C GLU A 67 -1.21 13.52 16.52
N ASN A 68 -1.65 13.10 17.72
CA ASN A 68 -2.17 11.75 18.02
C ASN A 68 -1.14 10.60 17.92
N ALA A 69 0.16 10.88 17.92
CA ALA A 69 1.16 9.83 18.00
C ALA A 69 1.22 9.22 19.41
N THR A 70 1.41 7.90 19.48
CA THR A 70 1.69 7.16 20.72
C THR A 70 2.94 6.33 20.48
N GLY A 71 3.99 6.55 21.28
CA GLY A 71 5.28 5.89 21.14
C GLY A 71 6.46 6.84 21.26
N ASP A 72 7.66 6.28 21.17
CA ASP A 72 8.91 7.03 21.25
C ASP A 72 9.40 7.39 19.84
N CYS A 73 10.14 8.48 19.71
CA CYS A 73 10.82 8.89 18.49
C CYS A 73 12.20 9.50 18.80
N GLY A 74 12.96 9.81 17.75
CA GLY A 74 14.19 10.59 17.84
C GLY A 74 13.93 12.05 18.22
N TRP A 75 14.99 12.79 18.57
CA TRP A 75 14.89 14.22 18.87
C TRP A 75 14.78 15.05 17.59
N PHE A 76 13.77 15.92 17.50
CA PHE A 76 13.56 16.79 16.34
C PHE A 76 13.92 18.24 16.63
N ILE A 77 14.66 18.84 15.70
CA ILE A 77 15.04 20.26 15.71
C ILE A 77 14.42 20.89 14.47
N ASP A 78 13.41 21.73 14.68
CA ASP A 78 12.71 22.45 13.63
C ASP A 78 13.38 23.80 13.31
N ASP A 79 13.02 24.40 12.16
CA ASP A 79 13.55 25.70 11.70
C ASP A 79 13.30 26.85 12.70
N MET A 80 12.31 26.74 13.60
CA MET A 80 11.96 27.81 14.54
C MET A 80 12.93 27.88 15.72
N TRP A 81 13.78 26.87 15.91
CA TRP A 81 14.90 26.94 16.87
C TRP A 81 15.93 27.99 16.46
N TYR A 82 16.05 28.29 15.16
CA TYR A 82 16.87 29.38 14.67
C TYR A 82 16.37 29.88 13.32
N TYR A 83 15.57 30.95 13.34
CA TYR A 83 15.00 31.54 12.14
C TYR A 83 15.55 32.96 11.89
N PRO A 84 16.52 33.17 10.99
CA PRO A 84 17.11 34.48 10.81
C PRO A 84 16.15 35.46 10.11
N GLY A 85 16.02 36.67 10.66
CA GLY A 85 15.25 37.77 10.06
C GLY A 85 14.50 38.64 11.06
N SER A 86 13.66 39.54 10.56
CA SER A 86 12.78 40.40 11.35
C SER A 86 11.38 40.52 10.75
N VAL A 87 10.38 40.75 11.60
CA VAL A 87 9.00 41.07 11.21
C VAL A 87 8.66 42.50 11.60
N LYS A 88 7.98 43.22 10.70
CA LYS A 88 7.36 44.52 11.03
C LYS A 88 5.99 44.25 11.64
N LYS A 89 5.82 44.52 12.94
CA LYS A 89 4.51 44.51 13.59
C LYS A 89 4.07 45.94 13.87
N THR A 90 2.83 46.22 13.50
CA THR A 90 2.16 47.49 13.77
C THR A 90 1.30 47.33 15.01
N PHE A 91 1.56 48.15 16.02
CA PHE A 91 0.80 48.21 17.26
C PHE A 91 0.06 49.53 17.35
N TYR A 92 -1.18 49.50 17.84
CA TYR A 92 -1.94 50.71 18.14
C TYR A 92 -1.75 51.06 19.61
N VAL A 93 -0.99 52.12 19.89
CA VAL A 93 -0.74 52.59 21.25
C VAL A 93 -1.68 53.76 21.53
N THR A 94 -2.47 53.67 22.59
CA THR A 94 -3.33 54.78 23.01
C THR A 94 -2.51 55.78 23.80
N ASN A 95 -2.41 57.00 23.29
CA ASN A 95 -1.72 58.07 23.98
C ASN A 95 -2.50 58.54 25.21
N LYS A 96 -1.82 59.29 26.09
CA LYS A 96 -2.41 59.87 27.33
C LYS A 96 -3.62 60.79 27.11
N TRP A 97 -3.99 61.06 25.86
CA TRP A 97 -5.15 61.85 25.44
C TRP A 97 -6.26 61.01 24.76
N GLY A 98 -6.14 59.68 24.71
CA GLY A 98 -7.17 58.78 24.16
C GLY A 98 -7.10 58.54 22.65
N GLU A 99 -6.14 59.14 21.95
CA GLU A 99 -5.91 58.93 20.52
C GLU A 99 -5.06 57.67 20.27
N LYS A 100 -5.45 56.84 19.28
CA LYS A 100 -4.71 55.63 18.88
C LYS A 100 -3.62 56.02 17.90
N GLU A 101 -2.36 55.96 18.32
CA GLU A 101 -1.20 56.10 17.44
C GLU A 101 -0.75 54.76 16.89
N GLU A 102 -0.40 54.74 15.62
CA GLU A 102 0.12 53.58 14.92
C GLU A 102 1.65 53.54 15.03
N LYS A 103 2.18 52.57 15.79
CA LYS A 103 3.62 52.37 15.96
C LYS A 103 4.05 51.09 15.26
N THR A 104 4.93 51.21 14.27
CA THR A 104 5.53 50.04 13.61
C THR A 104 6.89 49.74 14.21
N GLU A 105 7.08 48.53 14.75
CA GLU A 105 8.35 48.06 15.28
C GLU A 105 8.87 46.86 14.46
N GLU A 106 10.17 46.86 14.18
CA GLU A 106 10.87 45.71 13.60
C GLU A 106 11.33 44.79 14.73
N LEU A 107 10.69 43.63 14.85
CA LEU A 107 11.02 42.62 15.86
C LEU A 107 11.85 41.52 15.20
N PRO A 108 13.11 41.31 15.62
CA PRO A 108 13.90 40.19 15.13
C PRO A 108 13.34 38.87 15.68
N TYR A 109 13.45 37.79 14.90
CA TYR A 109 13.01 36.46 15.32
C TYR A 109 14.00 35.78 16.28
N VAL A 110 15.23 36.28 16.33
CA VAL A 110 16.28 35.84 17.24
C VAL A 110 16.83 37.09 17.91
N ASP A 111 16.91 37.08 19.24
CA ASP A 111 17.49 38.20 19.98
C ASP A 111 19.03 38.26 19.81
N ILE A 112 19.65 39.29 20.39
CA ILE A 112 21.10 39.48 20.29
C ILE A 112 21.90 38.39 21.04
N GLU A 113 21.25 37.67 21.97
CA GLU A 113 21.84 36.60 22.76
C GLU A 113 21.68 35.23 22.09
N GLY A 114 20.95 35.16 20.97
CA GLY A 114 20.72 33.94 20.20
C GLY A 114 19.48 33.17 20.62
N ASN A 115 18.63 33.70 21.50
CA ASN A 115 17.38 33.05 21.87
C ASN A 115 16.32 33.24 20.78
N SER A 116 15.64 32.15 20.45
CA SER A 116 14.61 32.11 19.40
C SER A 116 13.24 32.56 19.90
N HIS A 117 12.65 33.58 19.25
CA HIS A 117 11.26 33.97 19.42
C HIS A 117 10.33 33.10 18.55
N ARG A 118 10.11 31.86 19.00
CA ARG A 118 9.37 30.81 18.26
C ARG A 118 8.02 31.27 17.70
N VAL A 119 7.20 31.97 18.49
CA VAL A 119 5.86 32.44 18.07
C VAL A 119 5.94 33.36 16.85
N LEU A 120 6.89 34.30 16.84
CA LEU A 120 7.06 35.25 15.72
C LEU A 120 7.58 34.53 14.47
N ALA A 121 8.46 33.54 14.65
CA ALA A 121 8.97 32.72 13.54
C ALA A 121 7.84 31.88 12.93
N GLU A 122 6.98 31.26 13.75
CA GLU A 122 5.84 30.45 13.31
C GLU A 122 4.82 31.28 12.52
N GLU A 123 4.44 32.46 13.02
CA GLU A 123 3.54 33.39 12.32
C GLU A 123 4.09 33.77 10.93
N SER A 124 5.40 34.04 10.85
CA SER A 124 6.07 34.38 9.58
C SER A 124 6.07 33.22 8.59
N LEU A 125 6.35 32.01 9.09
CA LEU A 125 6.30 30.80 8.28
C LEU A 125 4.88 30.54 7.76
N ASP A 126 3.84 30.76 8.56
CA ASP A 126 2.44 30.59 8.14
C ASP A 126 2.05 31.57 7.03
N VAL A 127 2.52 32.83 7.11
CA VAL A 127 2.35 33.80 6.02
C VAL A 127 3.05 33.32 4.74
N LYS A 128 4.27 32.74 4.85
CA LYS A 128 4.98 32.16 3.69
C LYS A 128 4.24 30.96 3.12
N ARG A 129 3.71 30.06 3.97
CA ARG A 129 2.88 28.91 3.57
C ARG A 129 1.62 29.37 2.84
N ALA A 130 0.89 30.35 3.36
CA ALA A 130 -0.31 30.90 2.73
C ALA A 130 -0.04 31.50 1.34
N LYS A 131 1.11 32.15 1.13
CA LYS A 131 1.54 32.64 -0.18
C LYS A 131 1.88 31.50 -1.14
N ARG A 132 2.63 30.49 -0.69
CA ARG A 132 3.04 29.32 -1.50
C ARG A 132 1.88 28.38 -1.82
N ARG A 133 0.84 28.34 -0.98
CA ARG A 133 -0.39 27.57 -1.19
C ARG A 133 -1.14 27.98 -2.46
N LYS A 134 -0.93 29.20 -2.96
CA LYS A 134 -1.48 29.69 -4.24
C LYS A 134 -0.73 29.16 -5.48
N GLY A 135 0.41 28.49 -5.30
CA GLY A 135 1.20 27.88 -6.37
C GLY A 135 0.81 26.42 -6.66
N SER A 136 1.69 25.68 -7.35
CA SER A 136 1.47 24.25 -7.61
C SER A 136 1.61 23.42 -6.33
N ARG A 137 0.77 22.38 -6.20
CA ARG A 137 0.75 21.49 -5.02
C ARG A 137 2.11 20.81 -4.78
N ALA A 138 2.81 20.42 -5.85
CA ALA A 138 4.16 19.85 -5.76
C ALA A 138 5.19 20.84 -5.19
N ALA A 139 5.14 22.11 -5.61
CA ALA A 139 6.03 23.14 -5.08
C ALA A 139 5.71 23.48 -3.61
N TYR A 140 4.44 23.40 -3.23
CA TYR A 140 4.01 23.57 -1.84
C TYR A 140 4.50 22.42 -0.94
N ASN A 141 4.36 21.17 -1.39
CA ASN A 141 4.87 20.00 -0.67
C ASN A 141 6.41 20.05 -0.51
N LYS A 142 7.13 20.47 -1.56
CA LYS A 142 8.59 20.69 -1.48
C LYS A 142 8.97 21.82 -0.52
N PHE A 143 8.11 22.83 -0.38
CA PHE A 143 8.33 23.91 0.58
C PHE A 143 8.11 23.44 2.03
N ILE A 144 7.06 22.65 2.28
CA ILE A 144 6.79 22.08 3.62
C ILE A 144 7.94 21.20 4.09
N THR A 145 8.46 20.32 3.23
CA THR A 145 9.58 19.43 3.57
C THR A 145 10.89 20.16 3.85
N GLN A 146 11.12 21.29 3.18
CA GLN A 146 12.31 22.11 3.41
C GLN A 146 12.20 22.97 4.67
N GLN A 147 10.97 23.34 5.07
CA GLN A 147 10.70 24.14 6.28
C GLN A 147 9.60 23.49 7.14
N PRO A 148 9.88 22.31 7.73
CA PRO A 148 8.90 21.54 8.48
C PRO A 148 8.71 22.12 9.89
N LYS A 149 7.47 22.02 10.40
CA LYS A 149 7.12 22.28 11.80
C LYS A 149 7.13 21.01 12.63
N THR A 150 6.84 19.87 12.00
CA THR A 150 6.78 18.55 12.66
C THR A 150 7.63 17.53 11.90
N PRO A 151 8.04 16.43 12.54
CA PRO A 151 8.70 15.32 11.87
C PRO A 151 7.87 14.77 10.70
N GLY A 152 6.55 14.62 10.86
CA GLY A 152 5.67 14.19 9.78
C GLY A 152 5.72 15.09 8.54
N GLU A 153 5.92 16.41 8.72
CA GLU A 153 6.14 17.34 7.60
C GLU A 153 7.54 17.23 6.99
N ALA A 154 8.56 16.93 7.81
CA ALA A 154 9.94 16.76 7.36
C ALA A 154 10.12 15.50 6.51
N PHE A 155 9.43 14.42 6.90
CA PHE A 155 9.36 13.16 6.18
C PHE A 155 8.26 13.12 5.11
N LEU A 156 7.56 14.23 4.88
CA LEU A 156 6.47 14.30 3.90
C LEU A 156 7.00 13.99 2.50
N ARG A 157 6.65 12.83 1.95
CA ARG A 157 7.07 12.49 0.58
C ARG A 157 6.39 13.42 -0.42
N VAL A 158 7.17 14.16 -1.20
CA VAL A 158 6.68 15.20 -2.15
C VAL A 158 5.96 14.59 -3.36
N GLN A 159 6.18 13.29 -3.63
CA GLN A 159 5.50 12.45 -4.61
C GLN A 159 5.37 11.04 -4.00
N GLY A 160 4.35 10.22 -4.24
CA GLY A 160 3.08 10.41 -4.89
C GLY A 160 2.25 9.19 -4.50
N THR A 161 1.39 9.32 -3.50
CA THR A 161 0.42 8.27 -3.20
C THR A 161 -0.82 8.54 -4.05
N MET A 162 -1.05 7.67 -5.04
CA MET A 162 -2.25 7.72 -5.89
C MET A 162 -3.52 7.30 -5.13
N PHE A 163 -3.34 6.62 -3.99
CA PHE A 163 -4.39 6.06 -3.15
C PHE A 163 -4.73 6.96 -1.96
N ASP A 164 -5.96 6.85 -1.46
CA ASP A 164 -6.41 7.49 -0.22
C ASP A 164 -5.79 6.78 1.00
N THR A 165 -4.61 7.24 1.40
CA THR A 165 -3.84 6.67 2.52
C THR A 165 -4.53 6.88 3.87
N ILE A 166 -5.29 7.96 4.04
CA ILE A 166 -5.97 8.29 5.29
C ILE A 166 -7.05 7.24 5.54
N ARG A 167 -7.89 6.99 4.52
CA ARG A 167 -8.98 6.03 4.62
C ARG A 167 -8.48 4.59 4.67
N ALA A 168 -7.41 4.26 3.93
CA ALA A 168 -6.76 2.96 4.02
C ALA A 168 -6.20 2.70 5.43
N SER A 169 -5.58 3.71 6.06
CA SER A 169 -5.08 3.63 7.44
C SER A 169 -6.22 3.47 8.45
N ALA A 170 -7.31 4.21 8.29
CA ALA A 170 -8.50 4.07 9.14
C ALA A 170 -9.10 2.66 9.03
N ARG A 171 -9.18 2.10 7.81
CA ARG A 171 -9.64 0.74 7.57
C ARG A 171 -8.72 -0.30 8.22
N LEU A 172 -7.41 -0.15 8.07
CA LEU A 172 -6.42 -1.02 8.71
C LEU A 172 -6.55 -0.96 10.23
N GLY A 173 -6.66 0.24 10.81
CA GLY A 173 -6.91 0.44 12.24
C GLY A 173 -8.19 -0.27 12.71
N HIS A 174 -9.29 -0.15 11.95
CA HIS A 174 -10.54 -0.82 12.27
C HIS A 174 -10.43 -2.35 12.27
N ILE A 175 -9.69 -2.94 11.32
CA ILE A 175 -9.42 -4.39 11.29
C ILE A 175 -8.58 -4.80 12.51
N MET A 176 -7.55 -4.02 12.84
CA MET A 176 -6.62 -4.31 13.94
C MET A 176 -7.25 -4.16 15.32
N THR A 177 -8.24 -3.28 15.49
CA THR A 177 -9.03 -3.17 16.71
C THR A 177 -10.03 -4.34 16.83
N ASN A 178 -10.60 -4.77 15.71
CA ASN A 178 -11.64 -5.81 15.66
C ASN A 178 -11.09 -7.18 15.18
N LYS A 179 -9.95 -7.61 15.73
CA LYS A 179 -9.26 -8.85 15.29
C LYS A 179 -10.16 -10.08 15.26
N ARG A 180 -11.00 -10.27 16.28
CA ARG A 180 -11.93 -11.42 16.35
C ARG A 180 -12.92 -11.46 15.20
N LYS A 181 -13.37 -10.30 14.73
CA LYS A 181 -14.35 -10.21 13.64
C LYS A 181 -13.68 -10.43 12.28
N PHE A 182 -12.48 -9.91 12.10
CA PHE A 182 -11.87 -9.83 10.76
C PHE A 182 -10.75 -10.82 10.51
N ILE A 183 -9.90 -11.10 11.50
CA ILE A 183 -8.73 -11.98 11.40
C ILE A 183 -9.11 -13.41 11.74
N ASP A 184 -9.81 -13.63 12.85
CA ASP A 184 -10.20 -14.98 13.28
C ASP A 184 -11.27 -15.60 12.38
N SER A 185 -11.99 -14.77 11.61
CA SER A 185 -12.97 -15.23 10.60
C SER A 185 -12.34 -15.57 9.24
N ILE A 186 -11.03 -15.36 9.07
CA ILE A 186 -10.33 -15.71 7.81
C ILE A 186 -10.08 -17.21 7.81
N TYR A 187 -10.49 -17.84 6.72
CA TYR A 187 -10.18 -19.24 6.47
C TYR A 187 -8.73 -19.35 5.98
N LYS A 188 -7.85 -19.83 6.86
CA LYS A 188 -6.48 -20.21 6.50
C LYS A 188 -6.51 -21.57 5.82
N ALA A 189 -6.16 -21.61 4.54
CA ALA A 189 -6.39 -22.78 3.70
C ALA A 189 -5.10 -23.43 3.24
N ASP A 190 -5.09 -24.76 3.25
CA ASP A 190 -4.27 -25.59 2.39
C ASP A 190 -5.18 -26.26 1.36
N LEU A 191 -4.88 -26.06 0.08
CA LEU A 191 -5.66 -26.62 -1.01
C LEU A 191 -4.99 -27.90 -1.52
N THR A 192 -5.72 -29.02 -1.51
CA THR A 192 -5.25 -30.31 -2.02
C THR A 192 -6.12 -30.77 -3.18
N VAL A 193 -5.54 -31.50 -4.13
CA VAL A 193 -6.29 -32.06 -5.25
C VAL A 193 -6.87 -33.38 -4.79
N ASP A 194 -8.19 -33.53 -4.88
CA ASP A 194 -8.82 -34.84 -4.69
C ASP A 194 -8.54 -35.71 -5.93
N PRO A 195 -7.81 -36.83 -5.77
CA PRO A 195 -7.45 -37.68 -6.91
C PRO A 195 -8.65 -38.36 -7.56
N VAL A 196 -9.79 -38.46 -6.87
CA VAL A 196 -11.00 -39.14 -7.36
C VAL A 196 -11.95 -38.16 -8.03
N ALA A 197 -12.22 -37.03 -7.39
CA ALA A 197 -13.21 -36.06 -7.88
C ALA A 197 -12.62 -35.04 -8.87
N GLN A 198 -11.29 -34.98 -9.03
CA GLN A 198 -10.53 -33.92 -9.74
C GLN A 198 -10.83 -32.48 -9.27
N ARG A 199 -11.59 -32.34 -8.18
CA ARG A 199 -11.93 -31.08 -7.51
C ARG A 199 -10.87 -30.74 -6.46
N ILE A 200 -10.81 -29.47 -6.09
CA ILE A 200 -9.93 -29.01 -5.02
C ILE A 200 -10.65 -29.16 -3.69
N LYS A 201 -10.01 -29.87 -2.76
CA LYS A 201 -10.46 -30.00 -1.39
C LYS A 201 -9.84 -28.89 -0.56
N PHE A 202 -10.67 -28.24 0.23
CA PHE A 202 -10.26 -27.26 1.23
C PHE A 202 -9.89 -27.98 2.52
N GLU A 203 -8.69 -27.71 3.03
CA GLU A 203 -8.23 -28.18 4.34
C GLU A 203 -7.76 -26.99 5.17
N TYR A 204 -8.06 -27.00 6.47
CA TYR A 204 -7.66 -25.92 7.36
C TYR A 204 -6.16 -25.99 7.64
N ASN A 205 -5.44 -24.92 7.33
CA ASN A 205 -4.05 -24.76 7.72
C ASN A 205 -3.98 -24.24 9.16
N THR A 206 -3.51 -25.08 10.09
CA THR A 206 -3.43 -24.77 11.52
C THR A 206 -2.07 -24.25 11.97
N THR A 207 -1.03 -24.42 11.14
CA THR A 207 0.37 -24.16 11.54
C THR A 207 1.00 -22.99 10.80
N GLY A 208 0.54 -22.72 9.58
CA GLY A 208 1.04 -21.66 8.72
C GLY A 208 0.70 -20.27 9.26
N ILE A 209 1.64 -19.34 9.07
CA ILE A 209 1.50 -17.94 9.45
C ILE A 209 1.31 -17.12 8.16
N PRO A 210 0.16 -16.43 7.99
CA PRO A 210 -0.04 -15.51 6.87
C PRO A 210 1.00 -14.40 6.86
N LEU A 211 1.40 -13.98 5.65
CA LEU A 211 2.40 -12.93 5.49
C LEU A 211 1.72 -11.55 5.44
N HIS A 212 1.66 -10.87 6.59
CA HIS A 212 1.06 -9.53 6.73
C HIS A 212 2.10 -8.42 6.92
N GLU A 213 3.39 -8.73 6.91
CA GLU A 213 4.46 -7.76 7.10
C GLU A 213 4.78 -7.01 5.79
N PHE A 214 5.00 -5.71 5.92
CA PHE A 214 5.52 -4.84 4.87
C PHE A 214 6.30 -3.69 5.54
N PRO A 215 7.52 -3.35 5.08
CA PRO A 215 8.29 -4.03 4.04
C PRO A 215 8.76 -5.43 4.49
N ILE A 216 9.00 -6.31 3.52
CA ILE A 216 9.42 -7.69 3.79
C ILE A 216 10.92 -7.69 4.05
N LYS A 217 11.33 -8.11 5.26
CA LYS A 217 12.74 -8.14 5.66
C LYS A 217 13.45 -9.47 5.32
N ASP A 218 12.69 -10.53 5.04
CA ASP A 218 13.21 -11.87 4.73
C ASP A 218 12.38 -12.55 3.64
N ASN A 219 13.09 -13.10 2.64
CA ASN A 219 12.53 -13.65 1.41
C ASN A 219 12.13 -15.13 1.52
N ASN A 220 12.34 -15.78 2.65
CA ASN A 220 12.04 -17.22 2.81
C ASN A 220 10.64 -17.52 3.39
N LYS A 221 9.72 -16.55 3.39
CA LYS A 221 8.39 -16.73 3.98
C LYS A 221 7.43 -17.42 3.00
N LEU A 222 7.01 -18.64 3.35
CA LEU A 222 6.10 -19.47 2.54
C LEU A 222 4.71 -18.87 2.34
N GLY A 223 4.21 -18.10 3.31
CA GLY A 223 2.85 -17.57 3.29
C GLY A 223 1.77 -18.64 3.48
N VAL A 224 0.51 -18.20 3.57
CA VAL A 224 -0.68 -19.05 3.69
C VAL A 224 -1.79 -18.45 2.84
N ILE A 225 -2.67 -19.30 2.29
CA ILE A 225 -3.84 -18.84 1.54
C ILE A 225 -4.88 -18.32 2.52
N GLU A 226 -5.29 -17.06 2.34
CA GLU A 226 -6.32 -16.41 3.13
C GLU A 226 -7.60 -16.31 2.31
N ILE A 227 -8.62 -17.07 2.70
CA ILE A 227 -9.95 -17.01 2.10
C ILE A 227 -10.85 -16.13 2.99
N TYR A 228 -11.31 -15.02 2.43
CA TYR A 228 -12.24 -14.10 3.06
C TYR A 228 -13.69 -14.52 2.86
N GLU A 229 -14.01 -15.05 1.67
CA GLU A 229 -15.34 -15.54 1.30
C GLU A 229 -15.21 -16.86 0.52
N MET A 230 -15.96 -17.88 0.93
CA MET A 230 -16.01 -19.17 0.24
C MET A 230 -16.67 -19.04 -1.14
N PRO A 231 -16.24 -19.82 -2.15
CA PRO A 231 -16.86 -19.80 -3.47
C PRO A 231 -18.33 -20.17 -3.38
N GLN A 232 -19.17 -19.35 -4.01
CA GLN A 232 -20.61 -19.55 -4.01
C GLN A 232 -20.98 -20.53 -5.13
N LYS A 233 -21.74 -21.56 -4.76
CA LYS A 233 -22.27 -22.55 -5.70
C LYS A 233 -23.58 -22.06 -6.29
N GLY A 234 -23.77 -22.33 -7.58
CA GLY A 234 -25.04 -22.12 -8.25
C GLY A 234 -26.08 -23.17 -7.86
N HIS A 235 -27.23 -23.12 -8.52
CA HIS A 235 -28.29 -24.11 -8.36
C HIS A 235 -27.81 -25.54 -8.65
N ASP A 236 -26.87 -25.70 -9.58
CA ASP A 236 -26.33 -26.99 -10.01
C ASP A 236 -25.22 -27.52 -9.06
N GLU A 237 -25.06 -26.93 -7.88
CA GLU A 237 -23.97 -27.17 -6.91
C GLU A 237 -22.54 -26.96 -7.43
N GLU A 238 -22.41 -26.48 -8.67
CA GLU A 238 -21.15 -26.09 -9.31
C GLU A 238 -20.84 -24.61 -9.11
N ILE A 239 -19.56 -24.27 -9.12
CA ILE A 239 -19.12 -22.88 -9.03
C ILE A 239 -19.28 -22.25 -10.42
N PRO A 240 -20.09 -21.17 -10.58
CA PRO A 240 -20.36 -20.59 -11.89
C PRO A 240 -19.09 -20.10 -12.58
N PHE A 241 -18.89 -20.52 -13.82
CA PHE A 241 -17.78 -20.03 -14.64
C PHE A 241 -17.96 -18.54 -14.96
N GLY A 242 -16.85 -17.79 -14.91
CA GLY A 242 -16.84 -16.36 -15.25
C GLY A 242 -17.36 -15.44 -14.14
N ARG A 243 -17.70 -15.96 -12.95
CA ARG A 243 -18.02 -15.16 -11.76
C ARG A 243 -16.77 -14.62 -11.07
N TYR A 244 -15.74 -15.47 -10.93
CA TYR A 244 -14.50 -15.13 -10.23
C TYR A 244 -13.37 -14.87 -11.22
N ILE A 245 -12.57 -13.85 -10.91
CA ILE A 245 -11.36 -13.51 -11.67
C ILE A 245 -10.18 -13.33 -10.72
N ALA A 246 -8.95 -13.46 -11.22
CA ALA A 246 -7.76 -13.27 -10.41
C ALA A 246 -6.71 -12.38 -11.10
N GLY A 247 -5.92 -11.68 -10.29
CA GLY A 247 -4.69 -11.00 -10.70
C GLY A 247 -3.51 -11.66 -10.01
N ILE A 248 -2.45 -11.89 -10.76
CA ILE A 248 -1.30 -12.67 -10.33
C ILE A 248 -0.03 -11.87 -10.59
N ASP A 249 0.79 -11.70 -9.56
CA ASP A 249 2.16 -11.23 -9.67
C ASP A 249 3.14 -12.39 -9.41
N PRO A 250 3.68 -13.01 -10.47
CA PRO A 250 4.59 -14.14 -10.35
C PRO A 250 6.07 -13.71 -10.24
N TYR A 251 6.89 -14.61 -9.72
CA TYR A 251 8.35 -14.54 -9.82
C TYR A 251 8.89 -15.80 -10.51
N ASP A 252 9.99 -15.65 -11.23
CA ASP A 252 10.61 -16.74 -12.02
C ASP A 252 11.92 -17.25 -11.40
N ASP A 253 12.56 -16.49 -10.52
CA ASP A 253 13.92 -16.77 -10.05
C ASP A 253 13.96 -17.11 -8.55
N ASP A 254 14.31 -18.36 -8.26
CA ASP A 254 14.54 -18.86 -6.90
C ASP A 254 15.85 -18.29 -6.29
N GLY A 255 16.75 -17.72 -7.11
CA GLY A 255 18.08 -17.25 -6.71
C GLY A 255 18.27 -15.73 -6.57
N SER A 256 17.23 -14.93 -6.85
CA SER A 256 17.38 -13.46 -6.86
C SER A 256 17.50 -12.87 -5.46
N THR A 257 18.49 -11.98 -5.27
CA THR A 257 18.70 -11.15 -4.08
C THR A 257 17.66 -10.03 -3.91
N THR A 258 16.67 -9.93 -4.80
CA THR A 258 15.60 -8.93 -4.74
C THR A 258 14.48 -9.36 -3.79
N ASP A 259 13.92 -8.44 -3.01
CA ASP A 259 12.88 -8.71 -1.98
C ASP A 259 11.45 -8.87 -2.52
N SER A 260 11.29 -9.33 -3.77
CA SER A 260 9.97 -9.57 -4.39
C SER A 260 9.37 -10.90 -3.96
N VAL A 261 8.06 -10.93 -3.78
CA VAL A 261 7.28 -12.07 -3.29
C VAL A 261 6.10 -12.33 -4.21
N GLY A 262 5.68 -13.59 -4.36
CA GLY A 262 4.53 -13.91 -5.21
C GLY A 262 3.22 -13.51 -4.56
N SER A 263 2.33 -12.88 -5.33
CA SER A 263 1.00 -12.48 -4.87
C SER A 263 -0.09 -12.91 -5.84
N ILE A 264 -1.24 -13.31 -5.29
CA ILE A 264 -2.46 -13.57 -6.06
C ILE A 264 -3.68 -13.06 -5.32
N LEU A 265 -4.49 -12.26 -6.01
CA LEU A 265 -5.76 -11.73 -5.53
C LEU A 265 -6.90 -12.31 -6.37
N VAL A 266 -7.96 -12.77 -5.73
CA VAL A 266 -9.19 -13.25 -6.38
C VAL A 266 -10.34 -12.31 -6.05
N LEU A 267 -11.11 -11.92 -7.06
CA LEU A 267 -12.27 -11.03 -6.94
C LEU A 267 -13.53 -11.71 -7.48
N ASP A 268 -14.65 -11.51 -6.78
CA ASP A 268 -15.98 -11.87 -7.24
C ASP A 268 -16.56 -10.72 -8.07
N LEU A 269 -16.81 -10.93 -9.36
CA LEU A 269 -17.36 -9.90 -10.25
C LEU A 269 -18.81 -9.52 -9.90
N LEU A 270 -19.52 -10.32 -9.10
CA LEU A 270 -20.89 -10.01 -8.70
C LEU A 270 -20.92 -9.01 -7.55
N THR A 271 -20.13 -9.24 -6.50
CA THR A 271 -20.07 -8.39 -5.30
C THR A 271 -18.96 -7.36 -5.36
N ASP A 272 -18.08 -7.47 -6.36
CA ASP A 272 -16.91 -6.62 -6.57
C ASP A 272 -15.91 -6.60 -5.41
N ARG A 273 -15.84 -7.71 -4.66
CA ARG A 273 -15.00 -7.86 -3.46
C ARG A 273 -13.86 -8.82 -3.69
N ILE A 274 -12.74 -8.55 -3.04
CA ILE A 274 -11.61 -9.48 -2.94
C ILE A 274 -12.02 -10.61 -1.99
N VAL A 275 -12.06 -11.84 -2.49
CA VAL A 275 -12.54 -13.03 -1.77
C VAL A 275 -11.43 -13.95 -1.29
N CYS A 276 -10.25 -13.88 -1.92
CA CYS A 276 -9.09 -14.68 -1.55
C CYS A 276 -7.80 -13.90 -1.85
N HIS A 277 -6.81 -14.05 -0.96
CA HIS A 277 -5.46 -13.51 -1.12
C HIS A 277 -4.44 -14.57 -0.71
N TYR A 278 -3.36 -14.68 -1.47
CA TYR A 278 -2.16 -15.37 -1.03
C TYR A 278 -0.95 -14.50 -1.33
N LYS A 279 -0.02 -14.43 -0.37
CA LYS A 279 1.27 -13.74 -0.47
C LYS A 279 2.36 -14.61 0.14
N GLY A 280 3.40 -14.92 -0.63
CA GLY A 280 4.52 -15.74 -0.16
C GLY A 280 5.54 -16.08 -1.25
N ARG A 281 6.72 -16.52 -0.81
CA ARG A 281 7.84 -16.90 -1.69
C ARG A 281 8.32 -18.32 -1.41
N PRO A 282 7.51 -19.34 -1.73
CA PRO A 282 8.01 -20.71 -1.84
C PRO A 282 8.93 -20.86 -3.07
N ALA A 283 9.30 -22.09 -3.45
CA ALA A 283 9.91 -22.31 -4.75
C ALA A 283 8.91 -21.96 -5.87
N ALA A 284 9.38 -21.42 -6.99
CA ALA A 284 8.52 -20.93 -8.09
C ALA A 284 7.48 -21.99 -8.54
N ASP A 285 7.89 -23.25 -8.73
CA ASP A 285 6.97 -24.35 -9.10
C ASP A 285 5.87 -24.60 -8.06
N LYS A 286 6.19 -24.43 -6.76
CA LYS A 286 5.20 -24.57 -5.69
C LYS A 286 4.23 -23.39 -5.70
N PHE A 287 4.72 -22.18 -5.98
CA PHE A 287 3.87 -21.00 -6.15
C PHE A 287 2.91 -21.18 -7.32
N PHE A 288 3.40 -21.63 -8.48
CA PHE A 288 2.54 -21.87 -9.65
C PHE A 288 1.47 -22.94 -9.38
N GLU A 289 1.80 -23.97 -8.59
CA GLU A 289 0.81 -24.97 -8.16
C GLU A 289 -0.22 -24.39 -7.19
N ILE A 290 0.18 -23.51 -6.26
CA ILE A 290 -0.74 -22.80 -5.35
C ILE A 290 -1.71 -21.94 -6.19
N VAL A 291 -1.19 -21.16 -7.14
CA VAL A 291 -2.01 -20.36 -8.06
C VAL A 291 -3.01 -21.24 -8.81
N ARG A 292 -2.54 -22.36 -9.39
CA ARG A 292 -3.41 -23.30 -10.12
C ARG A 292 -4.53 -23.86 -9.24
N LYS A 293 -4.22 -24.20 -7.98
CA LYS A 293 -5.21 -24.71 -7.02
C LYS A 293 -6.24 -23.65 -6.65
N ILE A 294 -5.83 -22.40 -6.41
CA ILE A 294 -6.74 -21.29 -6.11
C ILE A 294 -7.68 -21.04 -7.30
N LEU A 295 -7.14 -20.98 -8.52
CA LEU A 295 -7.94 -20.79 -9.73
C LEU A 295 -8.97 -21.92 -9.91
N LYS A 296 -8.57 -23.18 -9.71
CA LYS A 296 -9.50 -24.32 -9.75
C LYS A 296 -10.53 -24.28 -8.62
N PHE A 297 -10.16 -23.84 -7.43
CA PHE A 297 -11.05 -23.80 -6.26
C PHE A 297 -12.16 -22.77 -6.43
N TYR A 298 -11.89 -21.63 -7.07
CA TYR A 298 -12.90 -20.60 -7.37
C TYR A 298 -13.50 -20.71 -8.79
N ASN A 299 -13.10 -21.71 -9.58
CA ASN A 299 -13.40 -21.76 -11.02
C ASN A 299 -13.09 -20.40 -11.73
N ALA A 300 -11.97 -19.80 -11.34
CA ALA A 300 -11.56 -18.46 -11.75
C ALA A 300 -10.58 -18.50 -12.92
N VAL A 301 -10.55 -17.41 -13.69
CA VAL A 301 -9.53 -17.16 -14.71
C VAL A 301 -8.60 -16.06 -14.22
N GLY A 302 -7.29 -16.30 -14.29
CA GLY A 302 -6.26 -15.39 -13.80
C GLY A 302 -5.57 -14.60 -14.90
N ASN A 303 -5.43 -13.29 -14.71
CA ASN A 303 -4.54 -12.44 -15.49
C ASN A 303 -3.20 -12.32 -14.74
N TYR A 304 -2.09 -12.49 -15.46
CA TYR A 304 -0.75 -12.45 -14.88
C TYR A 304 0.17 -11.55 -15.70
N GLU A 305 1.24 -11.06 -15.09
CA GLU A 305 2.29 -10.35 -15.80
C GLU A 305 3.10 -11.29 -16.71
N ARG A 306 2.95 -11.12 -18.02
CA ARG A 306 3.59 -11.96 -19.05
C ARG A 306 5.11 -11.90 -19.06
N ASN A 307 5.71 -10.84 -18.52
CA ASN A 307 7.17 -10.67 -18.51
C ASN A 307 7.88 -11.87 -17.84
N LYS A 308 7.17 -12.55 -16.94
CA LYS A 308 7.60 -13.76 -16.25
C LYS A 308 7.07 -15.00 -16.98
N LYS A 309 7.96 -15.78 -17.57
CA LYS A 309 7.59 -16.89 -18.48
C LYS A 309 7.35 -18.21 -17.74
N GLY A 310 7.78 -18.33 -16.49
CA GLY A 310 7.72 -19.57 -15.72
C GLY A 310 6.29 -20.08 -15.54
N ILE A 311 5.37 -19.20 -15.17
CA ILE A 311 3.97 -19.55 -14.94
C ILE A 311 3.28 -20.08 -16.21
N TYR A 312 3.56 -19.49 -17.39
CA TYR A 312 3.03 -19.97 -18.65
C TYR A 312 3.50 -21.39 -18.95
N GLY A 313 4.81 -21.64 -18.82
CA GLY A 313 5.41 -22.96 -19.04
C GLY A 313 4.83 -24.01 -18.11
N TYR A 314 4.64 -23.67 -16.83
CA TYR A 314 4.03 -24.56 -15.84
C TYR A 314 2.59 -24.94 -16.22
N PHE A 315 1.76 -23.97 -16.57
CA PHE A 315 0.36 -24.20 -16.93
C PHE A 315 0.21 -24.93 -18.26
N TYR A 316 1.10 -24.67 -19.23
CA TYR A 316 1.17 -25.40 -20.49
C TYR A 316 1.47 -26.88 -20.26
N ASN A 317 2.52 -27.18 -19.50
CA ASN A 317 2.93 -28.57 -19.19
C ASN A 317 1.86 -29.35 -18.42
N LYS A 318 1.05 -28.64 -17.62
CA LYS A 318 -0.07 -29.25 -16.89
C LYS A 318 -1.38 -29.28 -17.69
N GLY A 319 -1.45 -28.73 -18.89
CA GLY A 319 -2.68 -28.69 -19.71
C GLY A 319 -3.76 -27.74 -19.18
N HIS A 320 -3.40 -26.73 -18.37
CA HIS A 320 -4.35 -25.84 -17.69
C HIS A 320 -4.33 -24.39 -18.24
N LEU A 321 -3.89 -24.17 -19.48
CA LEU A 321 -3.86 -22.81 -20.07
C LEU A 321 -5.23 -22.11 -20.10
N HIS A 322 -6.34 -22.85 -20.05
CA HIS A 322 -7.69 -22.29 -19.98
C HIS A 322 -7.97 -21.53 -18.67
N LEU A 323 -7.17 -21.74 -17.61
CA LEU A 323 -7.25 -20.98 -16.36
C LEU A 323 -6.53 -19.63 -16.45
N LEU A 324 -5.75 -19.38 -17.51
CA LEU A 324 -5.08 -18.11 -17.76
C LEU A 324 -5.85 -17.29 -18.79
N CYS A 325 -6.03 -16.00 -18.48
CA CYS A 325 -6.68 -15.05 -19.35
C CYS A 325 -5.89 -14.90 -20.66
N ASP A 326 -6.62 -14.80 -21.78
CA ASP A 326 -6.03 -14.27 -23.01
C ASP A 326 -5.68 -12.78 -22.83
N GLU A 327 -4.81 -12.24 -23.68
CA GLU A 327 -4.47 -10.81 -23.60
C GLU A 327 -5.75 -9.95 -23.65
N PRO A 328 -6.05 -9.16 -22.59
CA PRO A 328 -7.28 -8.38 -22.50
C PRO A 328 -7.47 -7.46 -23.70
N ASP A 329 -8.67 -7.48 -24.29
CA ASP A 329 -8.95 -6.74 -25.52
C ASP A 329 -8.97 -5.22 -25.28
N ILE A 330 -9.33 -4.80 -24.07
CA ILE A 330 -9.28 -3.39 -23.66
C ILE A 330 -7.90 -2.72 -23.87
N LEU A 331 -6.82 -3.49 -23.76
CA LEU A 331 -5.47 -2.98 -23.96
C LEU A 331 -5.15 -2.77 -25.46
N LYS A 332 -5.76 -3.59 -26.33
CA LYS A 332 -5.66 -3.48 -27.78
C LYS A 332 -6.50 -2.31 -28.27
N ASP A 333 -7.74 -2.19 -27.78
CA ASP A 333 -8.68 -1.12 -28.16
C ASP A 333 -8.15 0.27 -27.80
N LYS A 334 -7.46 0.40 -26.66
CA LYS A 334 -6.81 1.65 -26.26
C LYS A 334 -5.50 1.93 -26.99
N GLY A 335 -5.01 1.02 -27.84
CA GLY A 335 -3.73 1.14 -28.54
C GLY A 335 -2.51 1.10 -27.61
N ILE A 336 -2.69 0.61 -26.38
CA ILE A 336 -1.64 0.58 -25.34
C ILE A 336 -0.73 -0.66 -25.53
N SER A 337 -1.28 -1.76 -26.03
CA SER A 337 -0.52 -2.94 -26.41
C SER A 337 -0.35 -3.05 -27.93
N LYS A 338 0.87 -3.36 -28.40
CA LYS A 338 1.13 -3.71 -29.80
C LYS A 338 0.84 -5.21 -29.96
N ALA A 339 -0.23 -5.52 -30.68
CA ALA A 339 -0.71 -6.88 -30.91
C ALA A 339 0.42 -7.80 -31.42
N ASN A 340 0.77 -8.81 -30.62
CA ASN A 340 1.54 -9.96 -31.07
C ASN A 340 0.81 -11.23 -30.62
N THR A 341 -0.16 -11.66 -31.42
CA THR A 341 -1.15 -12.70 -31.07
C THR A 341 -0.66 -14.15 -31.26
N ILE A 342 0.65 -14.41 -31.22
CA ILE A 342 1.23 -15.73 -31.53
C ILE A 342 2.01 -16.29 -30.33
N GLY A 343 1.71 -17.53 -29.94
CA GLY A 343 2.44 -18.30 -28.92
C GLY A 343 2.20 -17.83 -27.48
N ASN A 344 3.25 -17.84 -26.63
CA ASN A 344 3.18 -17.38 -25.23
C ASN A 344 2.63 -15.95 -25.08
N ASN A 345 2.65 -15.16 -26.16
CA ASN A 345 2.14 -13.80 -26.17
C ASN A 345 0.61 -13.72 -26.13
N SER A 346 -0.12 -14.81 -26.38
CA SER A 346 -1.58 -14.81 -26.34
C SER A 346 -2.18 -14.77 -24.94
N LYS A 347 -1.40 -15.09 -23.90
CA LYS A 347 -1.87 -15.20 -22.51
C LYS A 347 -1.24 -14.15 -21.60
N GLY A 348 -2.05 -13.61 -20.69
CA GLY A 348 -1.64 -12.62 -19.71
C GLY A 348 -1.44 -11.23 -20.30
N THR A 349 -0.94 -10.33 -19.47
CA THR A 349 -0.76 -8.91 -19.81
C THR A 349 0.72 -8.55 -19.84
N TYR A 350 1.15 -7.86 -20.89
CA TYR A 350 2.51 -7.31 -20.96
C TYR A 350 2.60 -6.03 -20.12
N ALA A 351 3.31 -6.08 -18.99
CA ALA A 351 3.47 -4.95 -18.10
C ALA A 351 4.48 -3.93 -18.65
N SER A 352 4.01 -3.07 -19.54
CA SER A 352 4.71 -1.85 -19.93
C SER A 352 4.32 -0.69 -19.00
N THR A 353 5.15 0.35 -18.90
CA THR A 353 4.85 1.53 -18.05
C THR A 353 3.45 2.13 -18.29
N PRO A 354 2.96 2.26 -19.54
CA PRO A 354 1.60 2.73 -19.79
C PRO A 354 0.50 1.78 -19.28
N VAL A 355 0.72 0.45 -19.36
CA VAL A 355 -0.23 -0.56 -18.86
C VAL A 355 -0.29 -0.53 -17.33
N ILE A 356 0.86 -0.43 -16.67
CA ILE A 356 0.96 -0.30 -15.21
C ILE A 356 0.22 0.96 -14.75
N LEU A 357 0.48 2.10 -15.38
CA LEU A 357 -0.19 3.36 -15.05
C LEU A 357 -1.70 3.29 -15.27
N TYR A 358 -2.14 2.63 -16.35
CA TYR A 358 -3.56 2.41 -16.61
C TYR A 358 -4.21 1.52 -15.55
N GLY A 359 -3.58 0.40 -15.18
CA GLY A 359 -4.09 -0.49 -14.13
C GLY A 359 -4.09 0.17 -12.76
N LEU A 360 -3.10 1.02 -12.44
CA LEU A 360 -3.09 1.85 -11.22
C LEU A 360 -4.29 2.80 -11.19
N GLN A 361 -4.58 3.51 -12.29
CA GLN A 361 -5.76 4.37 -12.38
C GLN A 361 -7.06 3.57 -12.21
N ARG A 362 -7.14 2.36 -12.77
CA ARG A 362 -8.30 1.47 -12.56
C ARG A 362 -8.41 1.02 -11.11
N ALA A 363 -7.29 0.72 -10.44
CA ALA A 363 -7.26 0.34 -9.03
C ALA A 363 -7.75 1.47 -8.13
N VAL A 364 -7.26 2.70 -8.34
CA VAL A 364 -7.72 3.90 -7.61
C VAL A 364 -9.22 4.11 -7.83
N SER A 365 -9.66 4.11 -9.10
CA SER A 365 -11.06 4.29 -9.44
C SER A 365 -11.95 3.21 -8.82
N TRP A 366 -11.52 1.95 -8.77
CA TRP A 366 -12.25 0.86 -8.12
C TRP A 366 -12.29 1.02 -6.60
N MET A 367 -11.22 1.48 -5.96
CA MET A 367 -11.22 1.73 -4.52
C MET A 367 -12.20 2.84 -4.13
N GLU A 368 -12.38 3.84 -5.01
CA GLU A 368 -13.28 4.98 -4.84
C GLU A 368 -14.75 4.68 -5.20
N THR A 369 -15.06 3.58 -5.87
CA THR A 369 -16.46 3.24 -6.19
C THR A 369 -17.24 2.80 -4.95
N PRO A 370 -18.55 3.13 -4.87
CA PRO A 370 -19.42 2.66 -3.80
C PRO A 370 -19.40 1.14 -3.65
N ALA A 371 -19.39 0.66 -2.41
CA ALA A 371 -19.36 -0.76 -2.12
C ALA A 371 -20.70 -1.43 -2.46
N TYR A 372 -20.62 -2.62 -3.05
CA TYR A 372 -21.81 -3.42 -3.36
C TYR A 372 -22.68 -3.67 -2.14
N GLY A 373 -23.98 -3.38 -2.27
CA GLY A 373 -25.00 -3.61 -1.25
C GLY A 373 -25.12 -2.51 -0.18
N GLU A 374 -24.41 -1.40 -0.34
CA GLU A 374 -24.48 -0.23 0.56
C GLU A 374 -25.15 0.98 -0.13
N GLU A 375 -25.72 0.77 -1.31
CA GLU A 375 -26.48 1.76 -2.08
C GLU A 375 -27.67 2.29 -1.27
N ILE A 376 -27.83 3.62 -1.23
CA ILE A 376 -28.92 4.27 -0.51
C ILE A 376 -29.98 4.65 -1.55
N GLU A 377 -31.21 4.16 -1.41
CA GLU A 377 -32.32 4.63 -2.24
C GLU A 377 -32.89 5.92 -1.63
N ASP A 378 -33.09 6.95 -2.45
CA ASP A 378 -33.86 8.13 -2.05
C ASP A 378 -35.37 7.85 -2.06
N GLU A 379 -36.18 8.82 -1.60
CA GLU A 379 -37.64 8.71 -1.57
C GLU A 379 -38.27 8.56 -2.98
N GLU A 380 -37.50 8.82 -4.04
CA GLU A 380 -37.91 8.72 -5.45
C GLU A 380 -37.41 7.42 -6.11
N GLY A 381 -36.69 6.56 -5.35
CA GLY A 381 -36.12 5.30 -5.83
C GLY A 381 -34.82 5.45 -6.62
N ASN A 382 -34.17 6.62 -6.60
CA ASN A 382 -32.85 6.80 -7.17
C ASN A 382 -31.77 6.28 -6.23
N ILE A 383 -30.80 5.58 -6.79
CA ILE A 383 -29.63 5.08 -6.06
C ILE A 383 -28.66 6.25 -5.85
N LEU A 384 -28.57 6.72 -4.60
CA LEU A 384 -27.57 7.66 -4.14
C LEU A 384 -26.24 6.93 -3.87
N PRO A 385 -25.10 7.58 -4.17
CA PRO A 385 -23.80 7.01 -3.85
C PRO A 385 -23.66 6.85 -2.34
N SER A 386 -23.42 5.61 -1.90
CA SER A 386 -23.07 5.30 -0.52
C SER A 386 -21.81 6.07 -0.11
N GLU A 387 -21.75 6.51 1.15
CA GLU A 387 -20.49 6.98 1.72
C GLU A 387 -19.46 5.85 1.79
N ILE A 388 -19.89 4.58 1.86
CA ILE A 388 -19.03 3.40 2.00
C ILE A 388 -18.51 2.99 0.62
N ILE A 389 -17.18 3.01 0.46
CA ILE A 389 -16.51 2.65 -0.79
C ILE A 389 -15.82 1.29 -0.68
N ASN A 390 -15.38 0.74 -1.81
CA ASN A 390 -14.69 -0.56 -1.85
C ASN A 390 -13.44 -0.61 -0.95
N LEU A 391 -12.69 0.49 -0.84
CA LEU A 391 -11.55 0.60 0.08
C LEU A 391 -11.92 0.21 1.52
N ASP A 392 -13.10 0.61 2.00
CA ASP A 392 -13.57 0.32 3.37
C ASP A 392 -13.99 -1.13 3.56
N LYS A 393 -14.12 -1.89 2.47
CA LYS A 393 -14.48 -3.31 2.51
C LYS A 393 -13.29 -4.23 2.33
N ILE A 394 -12.13 -3.72 1.88
CA ILE A 394 -10.91 -4.52 1.75
C ILE A 394 -10.59 -5.19 3.10
N ARG A 395 -10.31 -6.50 3.04
CA ARG A 395 -9.96 -7.33 4.20
C ARG A 395 -8.49 -7.73 4.22
N SER A 396 -7.80 -7.65 3.08
CA SER A 396 -6.38 -7.96 2.97
C SER A 396 -5.55 -6.90 3.70
N ILE A 397 -5.00 -7.31 4.84
CA ILE A 397 -4.05 -6.54 5.64
C ILE A 397 -2.78 -6.19 4.83
N PRO A 398 -2.10 -7.15 4.18
CA PRO A 398 -0.91 -6.85 3.39
C PRO A 398 -1.19 -5.88 2.23
N LEU A 399 -2.30 -6.04 1.51
CA LEU A 399 -2.69 -5.09 0.46
C LEU A 399 -2.94 -3.68 1.00
N LEU A 400 -3.61 -3.54 2.15
CA LEU A 400 -3.84 -2.24 2.79
C LEU A 400 -2.52 -1.57 3.21
N LYS A 401 -1.58 -2.33 3.78
CA LYS A 401 -0.25 -1.81 4.13
C LYS A 401 0.53 -1.33 2.91
N GLU A 402 0.51 -2.09 1.83
CA GLU A 402 1.13 -1.67 0.57
C GLU A 402 0.44 -0.43 -0.02
N THR A 403 -0.89 -0.35 0.06
CA THR A 403 -1.66 0.82 -0.40
C THR A 403 -1.27 2.09 0.36
N ILE A 404 -1.04 1.99 1.69
CA ILE A 404 -0.61 3.11 2.53
C ILE A 404 0.83 3.53 2.20
N ALA A 405 1.72 2.57 1.99
CA ALA A 405 3.15 2.82 1.77
C ALA A 405 3.52 3.05 0.29
N TRP A 406 2.54 2.95 -0.62
CA TRP A 406 2.77 2.92 -2.06
C TRP A 406 3.58 4.11 -2.56
N ASN A 407 4.55 3.82 -3.41
CA ASN A 407 5.33 4.82 -4.14
C ASN A 407 5.78 4.24 -5.50
N PRO A 408 6.18 5.06 -6.47
CA PRO A 408 6.54 4.58 -7.80
C PRO A 408 7.88 3.84 -7.87
N ASP A 409 8.75 3.96 -6.86
CA ASP A 409 10.15 3.53 -6.93
C ASP A 409 10.43 2.21 -6.19
N ASP A 410 9.60 1.86 -5.21
CA ASP A 410 9.67 0.62 -4.43
C ASP A 410 8.86 -0.52 -5.10
N ASN A 411 9.12 -1.75 -4.65
CA ASN A 411 8.38 -2.93 -5.06
C ASN A 411 7.12 -3.15 -4.18
N PHE A 412 5.98 -3.36 -4.83
CA PHE A 412 4.68 -3.58 -4.19
C PHE A 412 3.95 -4.75 -4.88
N ASP A 413 4.27 -5.97 -4.47
CA ASP A 413 3.80 -7.18 -5.17
C ASP A 413 2.26 -7.34 -5.12
N ASP A 414 1.60 -6.91 -4.03
CA ASP A 414 0.13 -6.97 -3.93
C ASP A 414 -0.53 -5.91 -4.82
N ILE A 415 0.09 -4.73 -4.96
CA ILE A 415 -0.38 -3.69 -5.87
C ILE A 415 -0.17 -4.11 -7.33
N SER A 416 0.95 -4.77 -7.66
CA SER A 416 1.20 -5.37 -8.97
C SER A 416 0.14 -6.42 -9.33
N ALA A 417 -0.19 -7.31 -8.40
CA ALA A 417 -1.28 -8.28 -8.58
C ALA A 417 -2.64 -7.57 -8.74
N LEU A 418 -2.89 -6.50 -7.99
CA LEU A 418 -4.11 -5.70 -8.09
C LEU A 418 -4.23 -5.00 -9.45
N ILE A 419 -3.15 -4.47 -10.00
CA ILE A 419 -3.12 -3.86 -11.34
C ILE A 419 -3.59 -4.87 -12.39
N MET A 420 -3.05 -6.09 -12.36
CA MET A 420 -3.45 -7.16 -13.30
C MET A 420 -4.92 -7.55 -13.13
N LEU A 421 -5.39 -7.63 -11.89
CA LEU A 421 -6.78 -7.91 -11.56
C LEU A 421 -7.72 -6.84 -12.11
N MET A 422 -7.40 -5.57 -11.89
CA MET A 422 -8.25 -4.43 -12.27
C MET A 422 -8.33 -4.22 -13.78
N ILE A 423 -7.24 -4.48 -14.50
CA ILE A 423 -7.25 -4.49 -15.98
C ILE A 423 -8.23 -5.56 -16.48
N TYR A 424 -8.18 -6.76 -15.91
CA TYR A 424 -9.06 -7.84 -16.34
C TYR A 424 -10.52 -7.60 -15.94
N ARG A 425 -10.77 -7.04 -14.75
CA ARG A 425 -12.10 -6.60 -14.32
C ARG A 425 -12.73 -5.64 -15.32
N GLU A 426 -12.00 -4.61 -15.73
CA GLU A 426 -12.50 -3.61 -16.68
C GLU A 426 -12.84 -4.24 -18.04
N ASP A 427 -11.99 -5.14 -18.53
CA ASP A 427 -12.23 -5.89 -19.75
C ASP A 427 -13.54 -6.71 -19.69
N ARG A 428 -13.80 -7.39 -18.56
CA ARG A 428 -15.04 -8.14 -18.33
C ARG A 428 -16.27 -7.21 -18.23
N LEU A 429 -16.13 -6.03 -17.63
CA LEU A 429 -17.22 -5.04 -17.57
C LEU A 429 -17.57 -4.48 -18.95
N GLN A 430 -16.56 -4.18 -19.78
CA GLN A 430 -16.79 -3.74 -21.15
C GLN A 430 -17.47 -4.82 -21.99
N PHE A 431 -17.03 -6.07 -21.85
CA PHE A 431 -17.66 -7.22 -22.51
C PHE A 431 -19.13 -7.36 -22.12
N LYS A 432 -19.46 -7.23 -20.83
CA LYS A 432 -20.85 -7.24 -20.32
C LYS A 432 -21.69 -6.11 -20.93
N ASN A 433 -21.14 -4.90 -21.03
CA ASN A 433 -21.82 -3.76 -21.63
C ASN A 433 -22.09 -3.96 -23.13
N HIS A 434 -21.14 -4.56 -23.86
CA HIS A 434 -21.30 -4.90 -25.27
C HIS A 434 -22.35 -5.98 -25.52
N ILE A 435 -22.46 -6.98 -24.64
CA ILE A 435 -23.53 -7.98 -24.72
C ILE A 435 -24.89 -7.32 -24.47
N ARG A 436 -25.00 -6.48 -23.43
CA ARG A 436 -26.24 -5.78 -23.09
C ARG A 436 -26.71 -4.87 -24.22
N SER A 437 -25.81 -4.10 -24.84
CA SER A 437 -26.18 -3.22 -25.95
C SER A 437 -26.70 -4.00 -27.16
N LYS A 438 -26.10 -5.16 -27.47
CA LYS A 438 -26.59 -6.06 -28.53
C LYS A 438 -27.97 -6.64 -28.21
N GLN A 439 -28.20 -7.07 -26.98
CA GLN A 439 -29.51 -7.59 -26.55
C GLN A 439 -30.60 -6.52 -26.66
N MET A 440 -30.33 -5.28 -26.21
CA MET A 440 -31.27 -4.16 -26.34
C MET A 440 -31.60 -3.86 -27.81
N ALA A 441 -30.59 -3.88 -28.69
CA ALA A 441 -30.80 -3.66 -30.12
C ALA A 441 -31.62 -4.80 -30.78
N GLN A 442 -31.53 -6.03 -30.28
CA GLN A 442 -32.35 -7.15 -30.76
C GLN A 442 -33.81 -7.00 -30.32
N ILE A 443 -34.07 -6.67 -29.05
CA ILE A 443 -35.42 -6.48 -28.52
C ILE A 443 -36.12 -5.30 -29.20
N ALA A 444 -35.40 -4.19 -29.43
CA ALA A 444 -35.95 -3.00 -30.07
C ALA A 444 -36.29 -3.19 -31.57
N ASN A 445 -35.75 -4.24 -32.22
CA ASN A 445 -36.04 -4.58 -33.61
C ASN A 445 -36.84 -5.89 -33.74
N ASP A 446 -37.45 -6.35 -32.64
CA ASP A 446 -38.24 -7.59 -32.63
C ASP A 446 -39.68 -7.28 -33.10
N PRO A 447 -40.16 -7.89 -34.19
CA PRO A 447 -41.52 -7.69 -34.72
C PRO A 447 -42.63 -8.09 -33.75
N PHE A 448 -42.31 -8.75 -32.63
CA PHE A 448 -43.26 -9.06 -31.57
C PHE A 448 -43.63 -7.84 -30.71
N PHE A 449 -42.76 -6.82 -30.64
CA PHE A 449 -42.97 -5.60 -29.85
C PHE A 449 -43.35 -4.37 -30.69
N ASP A 450 -43.44 -4.52 -32.02
CA ASP A 450 -44.13 -3.61 -32.95
C ASP A 450 -45.62 -4.02 -33.08
#